data_AF-A0A150ABT5-F1
#
_entry.id   AF-A0A150ABT5-F1
#
_cell.length_a   1.000
_cell.length_b   1.000
_cell.length_c   1.000
_cell.angle_alpha   90.00
_cell.angle_beta   90.00
_cell.angle_gamma   90.00
#
_symmetry.space_group_name_H-M   'P 1'
#
loop_
_entity.id
_entity.type
_entity.pdbx_description
1 polymer ?
#
loop_
_entity_poly.entity_id
_entity_poly.type
_entity_poly.pdbx_seq_one_letter_code
_entity_poly.pdbx_strand_id
1 'polypeptide(L)'
;MYYSKLILIIAIVLGSNQLTAQNFSTGKELKKYYKENCNQFQNPKEGWNEAWIILPEEADFMIDLTEEVVEAKIYIENGEMKWIHYKGYGYHQEVYPLGTIKKGKGAFQKVILDISNELTEVYVAYDHTVIFKPQKTPTEPLLNTADEIGNVTFYSNENKLEKHGFYVFIQNTKSKDYDFVGFINKKCSDAEKCTSDNSLKVVLKNGKYEFYTVKDKIQINRKMPTRKYSIEVKGDASRPIELFTGTEN
;
A
#
# COMPACT_ATOMS: atom_id res chain seq x y z
N MET A 1 -33.85 -37.52 20.64
CA MET A 1 -32.79 -37.31 19.63
C MET A 1 -32.62 -35.84 19.22
N TYR A 2 -32.81 -34.85 20.12
CA TYR A 2 -32.67 -33.42 19.77
C TYR A 2 -31.35 -32.79 20.25
N TYR A 3 -30.74 -33.33 21.32
CA TYR A 3 -29.50 -32.80 21.89
C TYR A 3 -28.24 -33.04 21.04
N SER A 4 -28.22 -34.11 20.21
CA SER A 4 -27.08 -34.42 19.33
C SER A 4 -26.94 -33.44 18.15
N LYS A 5 -28.06 -32.95 17.60
CA LYS A 5 -28.05 -31.94 16.53
C LYS A 5 -27.65 -30.55 17.05
N LEU A 6 -28.01 -30.22 18.29
CA LEU A 6 -27.68 -28.93 18.90
C LEU A 6 -26.18 -28.82 19.21
N ILE A 7 -25.55 -29.90 19.69
CA ILE A 7 -24.09 -29.94 19.95
C ILE A 7 -23.29 -29.81 18.65
N LEU A 8 -23.75 -30.42 17.56
CA LEU A 8 -23.11 -30.30 16.25
C LEU A 8 -23.17 -28.86 15.71
N ILE A 9 -24.31 -28.17 15.89
CA ILE A 9 -24.47 -26.77 15.48
C ILE A 9 -23.57 -25.85 16.33
N ILE A 10 -23.47 -26.08 17.64
CA ILE A 10 -22.59 -25.30 18.52
C ILE A 10 -21.11 -25.52 18.13
N ALA A 11 -20.69 -26.74 17.81
CA ALA A 11 -19.32 -27.02 17.35
C ALA A 11 -19.01 -26.34 15.99
N ILE A 12 -19.97 -26.29 15.07
CA ILE A 12 -19.83 -25.59 13.78
C ILE A 12 -19.75 -24.06 13.98
N VAL A 13 -20.57 -23.50 14.87
CA VAL A 13 -20.57 -22.06 15.16
C VAL A 13 -19.30 -21.64 15.92
N LEU A 14 -18.83 -22.44 16.87
CA LEU A 14 -17.58 -22.18 17.60
C LEU A 14 -16.35 -22.33 16.70
N GLY A 15 -16.33 -23.32 15.80
CA GLY A 15 -15.27 -23.48 14.80
C GLY A 15 -15.23 -22.32 13.79
N SER A 16 -16.37 -21.75 13.42
CA SER A 16 -16.42 -20.58 12.52
C SER A 16 -15.96 -19.27 13.17
N ASN A 17 -16.12 -19.14 14.49
CA ASN A 17 -15.72 -17.92 15.23
C ASN A 17 -14.23 -17.92 15.65
N GLN A 18 -13.56 -19.07 15.65
CA GLN A 18 -12.12 -19.17 15.94
C GLN A 18 -11.22 -18.73 14.77
N LEU A 19 -11.74 -18.66 13.54
CA LEU A 19 -10.96 -18.25 12.37
C LEU A 19 -10.63 -16.74 12.34
N THR A 20 -11.33 -15.95 13.16
CA THR A 20 -11.36 -14.48 13.08
C THR A 20 -10.34 -13.75 13.96
N ALA A 21 -9.60 -14.44 14.84
CA ALA A 21 -8.64 -13.82 15.76
C ALA A 21 -7.32 -14.59 15.87
N GLN A 22 -6.78 -15.07 14.74
CA GLN A 22 -5.51 -15.76 14.71
C GLN A 22 -4.38 -14.80 14.32
N ASN A 23 -3.43 -14.61 15.24
CA ASN A 23 -2.18 -13.91 14.99
C ASN A 23 -1.10 -14.93 14.66
N PHE A 24 -0.32 -14.65 13.61
CA PHE A 24 0.84 -15.45 13.21
C PHE A 24 2.08 -14.59 13.37
N SER A 25 3.13 -15.14 13.96
CA SER A 25 4.41 -14.44 14.12
C SER A 25 5.41 -14.80 13.03
N THR A 26 5.23 -15.97 12.37
CA THR A 26 6.14 -16.45 11.32
C THR A 26 5.40 -16.77 10.03
N GLY A 27 6.07 -16.54 8.90
CA GLY A 27 5.59 -16.88 7.57
C GLY A 27 5.44 -18.37 7.39
N LYS A 28 6.26 -19.19 8.07
CA LYS A 28 6.14 -20.66 8.09
C LYS A 28 4.80 -21.12 8.68
N GLU A 29 4.40 -20.57 9.82
CA GLU A 29 3.12 -20.89 10.47
C GLU A 29 1.94 -20.48 9.59
N LEU A 30 1.98 -19.26 9.06
CA LEU A 30 0.93 -18.76 8.18
C LEU A 30 0.84 -19.56 6.87
N LYS A 31 1.98 -19.91 6.25
CA LYS A 31 2.02 -20.78 5.06
C LYS A 31 1.43 -22.16 5.35
N LYS A 32 1.72 -22.75 6.52
CA LYS A 32 1.15 -24.04 6.94
C LYS A 32 -0.37 -23.93 7.13
N TYR A 33 -0.83 -22.94 7.87
CA TYR A 33 -2.24 -22.67 8.09
C TYR A 33 -3.00 -22.48 6.77
N TYR A 34 -2.47 -21.65 5.86
CA TYR A 34 -3.04 -21.46 4.53
C TYR A 34 -3.13 -22.78 3.77
N LYS A 35 -2.06 -23.59 3.75
CA LYS A 35 -2.06 -24.89 3.03
C LYS A 35 -3.16 -25.82 3.53
N GLU A 36 -3.35 -25.90 4.86
CA GLU A 36 -4.36 -26.76 5.50
C GLU A 36 -5.79 -26.28 5.23
N ASN A 37 -5.99 -24.98 4.99
CA ASN A 37 -7.32 -24.37 4.90
C ASN A 37 -7.63 -23.73 3.52
N CYS A 38 -6.72 -23.77 2.55
CA CYS A 38 -6.79 -23.00 1.29
C CYS A 38 -8.07 -23.19 0.47
N ASN A 39 -8.77 -24.31 0.62
CA ASN A 39 -10.04 -24.56 -0.06
C ASN A 39 -11.21 -23.75 0.51
N GLN A 40 -11.06 -23.18 1.70
CA GLN A 40 -12.02 -22.30 2.34
C GLN A 40 -11.81 -20.82 1.98
N PHE A 41 -10.63 -20.48 1.44
CA PHE A 41 -10.30 -19.10 1.06
C PHE A 41 -10.93 -18.78 -0.29
N GLN A 42 -11.61 -17.63 -0.34
CA GLN A 42 -12.15 -17.06 -1.55
C GLN A 42 -11.29 -15.88 -2.00
N ASN A 43 -11.40 -15.51 -3.27
CA ASN A 43 -10.81 -14.26 -3.72
C ASN A 43 -11.48 -13.08 -2.98
N PRO A 44 -10.71 -12.04 -2.60
CA PRO A 44 -11.26 -10.87 -1.94
C PRO A 44 -12.25 -10.16 -2.88
N LYS A 45 -13.20 -9.45 -2.29
CA LYS A 45 -14.13 -8.58 -3.03
C LYS A 45 -13.48 -7.21 -3.25
N GLU A 46 -14.04 -6.44 -4.19
CA GLU A 46 -13.71 -5.02 -4.38
C GLU A 46 -13.79 -4.25 -3.05
N GLY A 47 -12.86 -3.32 -2.83
CA GLY A 47 -12.76 -2.53 -1.60
C GLY A 47 -11.65 -2.97 -0.64
N TRP A 48 -11.71 -2.50 0.61
CA TRP A 48 -10.69 -2.80 1.63
C TRP A 48 -10.90 -4.18 2.25
N ASN A 49 -9.85 -4.99 2.23
CA ASN A 49 -9.85 -6.35 2.74
C ASN A 49 -8.71 -6.52 3.76
N GLU A 50 -8.98 -7.17 4.89
CA GLU A 50 -7.92 -7.54 5.82
C GLU A 50 -7.04 -8.64 5.24
N ALA A 51 -5.73 -8.54 5.50
CA ALA A 51 -4.75 -9.52 5.05
C ALA A 51 -3.63 -9.69 6.07
N TRP A 52 -3.02 -10.87 6.04
CA TRP A 52 -1.68 -11.09 6.57
C TRP A 52 -0.68 -10.97 5.44
N ILE A 53 0.44 -10.31 5.70
CA ILE A 53 1.51 -10.11 4.74
C ILE A 53 2.76 -10.74 5.31
N ILE A 54 3.31 -11.69 4.56
CA ILE A 54 4.62 -12.26 4.85
C ILE A 54 5.63 -11.33 4.20
N LEU A 55 6.43 -10.71 5.03
CA LEU A 55 7.53 -9.85 4.62
C LEU A 55 8.67 -10.70 4.03
N PRO A 56 9.44 -10.15 3.08
CA PRO A 56 10.59 -10.84 2.52
C PRO A 56 11.63 -11.20 3.59
N GLU A 57 12.29 -12.34 3.42
CA GLU A 57 13.38 -12.80 4.29
C GLU A 57 14.74 -12.18 3.89
N GLU A 58 14.76 -11.28 2.90
CA GLU A 58 15.99 -10.70 2.34
C GLU A 58 16.73 -9.87 3.40
N ALA A 59 18.03 -10.13 3.58
CA ALA A 59 18.85 -9.51 4.62
C ALA A 59 18.90 -7.97 4.52
N ASP A 60 18.66 -7.43 3.32
CA ASP A 60 18.62 -6.01 3.00
C ASP A 60 17.18 -5.46 2.88
N PHE A 61 16.18 -6.20 3.37
CA PHE A 61 14.80 -5.71 3.40
C PHE A 61 14.65 -4.63 4.47
N MET A 62 14.75 -3.38 4.03
CA MET A 62 14.73 -2.19 4.88
C MET A 62 13.29 -1.68 5.04
N ILE A 63 12.68 -1.95 6.19
CA ILE A 63 11.44 -1.31 6.64
C ILE A 63 11.45 -1.14 8.16
N ASP A 64 10.55 -0.30 8.70
CA ASP A 64 10.37 -0.16 10.16
C ASP A 64 9.51 -1.26 10.80
N LEU A 65 9.04 -2.25 10.02
CA LEU A 65 8.32 -3.41 10.57
C LEU A 65 9.32 -4.51 10.88
N THR A 66 9.31 -4.99 12.13
CA THR A 66 10.28 -5.97 12.63
C THR A 66 9.74 -7.39 12.68
N GLU A 67 8.45 -7.59 12.39
CA GLU A 67 7.79 -8.90 12.41
C GLU A 67 7.88 -9.56 11.04
N GLU A 68 7.98 -10.89 10.95
CA GLU A 68 8.00 -11.60 9.65
C GLU A 68 6.62 -11.58 8.98
N VAL A 69 5.56 -11.54 9.79
CA VAL A 69 4.17 -11.46 9.35
C VAL A 69 3.52 -10.24 9.95
N VAL A 70 2.96 -9.39 9.10
CA VAL A 70 2.32 -8.14 9.52
C VAL A 70 0.85 -8.10 9.10
N GLU A 71 0.05 -7.43 9.91
CA GLU A 71 -1.34 -7.15 9.59
C GLU A 71 -1.46 -5.90 8.71
N ALA A 72 -2.29 -6.01 7.67
CA ALA A 72 -2.60 -4.89 6.80
C ALA A 72 -4.06 -4.95 6.33
N LYS A 73 -4.55 -3.82 5.80
CA LYS A 73 -5.68 -3.82 4.88
C LYS A 73 -5.20 -3.50 3.48
N ILE A 74 -5.77 -4.17 2.49
CA ILE A 74 -5.44 -4.00 1.08
C ILE A 74 -6.70 -3.62 0.33
N TYR A 75 -6.61 -2.57 -0.47
CA TYR A 75 -7.68 -2.14 -1.37
C TYR A 75 -7.60 -2.91 -2.68
N ILE A 76 -8.71 -3.58 -3.02
CA ILE A 76 -8.88 -4.30 -4.27
C ILE A 76 -9.72 -3.45 -5.21
N GLU A 77 -9.20 -3.26 -6.41
CA GLU A 77 -9.89 -2.60 -7.52
C GLU A 77 -9.73 -3.45 -8.79
N ASN A 78 -10.84 -3.81 -9.44
CA ASN A 78 -10.87 -4.64 -10.65
C ASN A 78 -10.14 -5.98 -10.46
N GLY A 79 -10.25 -6.59 -9.27
CA GLY A 79 -9.59 -7.85 -8.92
C GLY A 79 -8.08 -7.76 -8.68
N GLU A 80 -7.49 -6.57 -8.67
CA GLU A 80 -6.07 -6.33 -8.42
C GLU A 80 -5.84 -5.59 -7.10
N MET A 81 -4.68 -5.82 -6.48
CA MET A 81 -4.24 -5.03 -5.33
C MET A 81 -3.75 -3.67 -5.80
N LYS A 82 -4.36 -2.59 -5.32
CA LYS A 82 -3.96 -1.22 -5.64
C LYS A 82 -3.21 -0.56 -4.49
N TRP A 83 -3.79 -0.60 -3.30
CA TRP A 83 -3.22 0.05 -2.13
C TRP A 83 -3.11 -0.89 -0.95
N ILE A 84 -2.12 -0.61 -0.12
CA ILE A 84 -1.87 -1.28 1.15
C ILE A 84 -1.82 -0.24 2.27
N HIS A 85 -2.44 -0.58 3.38
CA HIS A 85 -2.30 0.13 4.65
C HIS A 85 -1.76 -0.86 5.68
N TYR A 86 -0.49 -0.70 6.07
CA TYR A 86 0.08 -1.43 7.20
C TYR A 86 -0.48 -0.88 8.52
N LYS A 87 -0.79 -1.78 9.45
CA LYS A 87 -1.28 -1.37 10.77
C LYS A 87 -0.29 -0.42 11.45
N GLY A 88 -0.77 0.75 11.86
CA GLY A 88 0.05 1.77 12.54
C GLY A 88 0.73 2.78 11.61
N TYR A 89 0.60 2.63 10.29
CA TYR A 89 1.08 3.64 9.35
C TYR A 89 0.10 4.83 9.26
N GLY A 90 0.66 6.00 8.96
CA GLY A 90 -0.12 7.23 8.81
C GLY A 90 -0.69 7.43 7.41
N TYR A 91 -0.49 6.49 6.48
CA TYR A 91 -0.77 6.67 5.06
C TYR A 91 -0.93 5.33 4.34
N HIS A 92 -1.48 5.37 3.12
CA HIS A 92 -1.54 4.23 2.20
C HIS A 92 -0.32 4.23 1.28
N GLN A 93 0.15 3.04 0.92
CA GLN A 93 1.15 2.85 -0.12
C GLN A 93 0.49 2.25 -1.36
N GLU A 94 0.96 2.62 -2.53
CA GLU A 94 0.60 1.94 -3.77
C GLU A 94 1.51 0.73 -3.96
N VAL A 95 0.96 -0.36 -4.48
CA VAL A 95 1.70 -1.62 -4.67
C VAL A 95 1.72 -2.03 -6.12
N TYR A 96 2.77 -2.76 -6.51
CA TYR A 96 2.85 -3.35 -7.84
C TYR A 96 2.45 -4.84 -7.79
N PRO A 97 1.20 -5.20 -8.11
CA PRO A 97 0.71 -6.57 -7.96
C PRO A 97 1.45 -7.55 -8.88
N LEU A 98 1.78 -8.72 -8.34
CA LEU A 98 2.38 -9.83 -9.07
C LEU A 98 1.32 -10.88 -9.40
N GLY A 99 0.84 -10.83 -10.65
CA GLY A 99 -0.16 -11.75 -11.16
C GLY A 99 -1.53 -11.63 -10.49
N THR A 100 -2.38 -12.62 -10.73
CA THR A 100 -3.77 -12.62 -10.27
C THR A 100 -3.93 -13.25 -8.89
N ILE A 101 -4.79 -12.67 -8.04
CA ILE A 101 -5.17 -13.27 -6.76
C ILE A 101 -5.95 -14.58 -7.01
N LYS A 102 -5.55 -15.66 -6.35
CA LYS A 102 -6.21 -16.97 -6.44
C LYS A 102 -6.37 -17.59 -5.05
N LYS A 103 -7.59 -18.02 -4.74
CA LYS A 103 -7.96 -18.61 -3.43
C LYS A 103 -7.49 -17.74 -2.26
N GLY A 104 -7.72 -16.42 -2.35
CA GLY A 104 -7.33 -15.49 -1.29
C GLY A 104 -5.82 -15.36 -1.06
N LYS A 105 -4.98 -15.78 -2.01
CA LYS A 105 -3.53 -15.56 -1.99
C LYS A 105 -3.11 -14.71 -3.19
N GLY A 106 -2.26 -13.73 -2.95
CA GLY A 106 -1.64 -12.88 -3.96
C GLY A 106 -0.18 -12.57 -3.60
N ALA A 107 0.48 -11.78 -4.45
CA ALA A 107 1.78 -11.22 -4.17
C ALA A 107 1.92 -9.84 -4.80
N PHE A 108 2.83 -9.02 -4.30
CA PHE A 108 3.19 -7.74 -4.90
C PHE A 108 4.68 -7.44 -4.69
N GLN A 109 5.21 -6.48 -5.44
CA GLN A 109 6.55 -5.91 -5.24
C GLN A 109 6.44 -4.48 -4.72
N LYS A 110 7.44 -4.07 -3.93
CA LYS A 110 7.61 -2.66 -3.58
C LYS A 110 8.32 -1.95 -4.71
N VAL A 111 7.89 -0.72 -4.99
CA VAL A 111 8.67 0.24 -5.78
C VAL A 111 9.61 0.94 -4.81
N ILE A 112 10.91 0.85 -5.06
CA ILE A 112 11.99 1.38 -4.23
C ILE A 112 12.57 2.62 -4.88
N LEU A 113 12.89 3.61 -4.06
CA LEU A 113 13.71 4.76 -4.43
C LEU A 113 15.05 4.65 -3.70
N ASP A 114 16.12 4.51 -4.47
CA ASP A 114 17.49 4.59 -3.97
C ASP A 114 18.08 5.95 -4.33
N ILE A 115 18.62 6.66 -3.32
CA ILE A 115 19.34 7.93 -3.49
C ILE A 115 20.71 7.78 -2.83
N SER A 116 21.76 7.73 -3.65
CA SER A 116 23.15 7.77 -3.23
C SER A 116 23.87 9.01 -3.78
N ASN A 117 25.13 9.21 -3.40
CA ASN A 117 25.91 10.37 -3.84
C ASN A 117 26.04 10.47 -5.38
N GLU A 118 25.97 9.33 -6.07
CA GLU A 118 26.21 9.23 -7.52
C GLU A 118 24.97 8.78 -8.32
N LEU A 119 23.93 8.28 -7.64
CA LEU A 119 22.79 7.63 -8.28
C LEU A 119 21.45 8.05 -7.66
N THR A 120 20.42 8.15 -8.49
CA THR A 120 19.04 8.12 -8.02
C THR A 120 18.24 7.19 -8.91
N GLU A 121 17.73 6.10 -8.36
CA GLU A 121 17.09 5.04 -9.12
C GLU A 121 15.72 4.69 -8.54
N VAL A 122 14.78 4.39 -9.44
CA VAL A 122 13.48 3.80 -9.10
C VAL A 122 13.41 2.42 -9.71
N TYR A 123 13.22 1.39 -8.88
CA TYR A 123 13.14 0.00 -9.32
C TYR A 123 12.10 -0.76 -8.49
N VAL A 124 11.67 -1.93 -8.98
CA VAL A 124 10.81 -2.84 -8.20
C VAL A 124 11.66 -3.96 -7.61
N ALA A 125 11.41 -4.29 -6.34
CA ALA A 125 12.08 -5.37 -5.64
C ALA A 125 11.18 -5.96 -4.55
N TYR A 126 11.66 -7.05 -3.96
CA TYR A 126 11.15 -7.65 -2.74
C TYR A 126 9.70 -8.16 -2.86
N ASP A 127 9.56 -9.46 -3.14
CA ASP A 127 8.26 -10.10 -3.33
C ASP A 127 7.56 -10.32 -1.98
N HIS A 128 6.45 -9.61 -1.77
CA HIS A 128 5.62 -9.75 -0.59
C HIS A 128 4.51 -10.77 -0.86
N THR A 129 4.35 -11.75 0.02
CA THR A 129 3.23 -12.70 -0.07
C THR A 129 2.05 -12.19 0.74
N VAL A 130 0.87 -12.14 0.10
CA VAL A 130 -0.38 -11.70 0.72
C VAL A 130 -1.32 -12.88 0.87
N ILE A 131 -1.86 -13.06 2.07
CA ILE A 131 -2.95 -14.01 2.36
C ILE A 131 -4.10 -13.21 2.95
N PHE A 132 -5.19 -13.10 2.19
CA PHE A 132 -6.39 -12.38 2.60
C PHE A 132 -7.10 -13.15 3.71
N LYS A 133 -7.50 -12.45 4.76
CA LYS A 133 -8.27 -13.05 5.85
C LYS A 133 -9.66 -13.44 5.33
N PRO A 134 -10.21 -14.59 5.74
CA PRO A 134 -11.57 -14.98 5.37
C PRO A 134 -12.57 -13.93 5.84
N GLN A 135 -13.22 -13.23 4.91
CA GLN A 135 -14.20 -12.19 5.21
C GLN A 135 -15.38 -12.26 4.25
N LYS A 136 -16.59 -12.03 4.77
CA LYS A 136 -17.83 -12.05 3.96
C LYS A 136 -18.11 -10.70 3.30
N THR A 137 -17.68 -9.62 3.95
CA THR A 137 -17.89 -8.23 3.56
C THR A 137 -16.57 -7.48 3.64
N PRO A 138 -16.31 -6.54 2.70
CA PRO A 138 -15.19 -5.62 2.82
C PRO A 138 -15.26 -4.85 4.13
N THR A 139 -14.10 -4.42 4.60
CA THR A 139 -13.95 -3.58 5.78
C THR A 139 -13.90 -2.11 5.40
N GLU A 140 -14.01 -1.23 6.39
CA GLU A 140 -13.76 0.20 6.20
C GLU A 140 -12.24 0.47 6.07
N PRO A 141 -11.83 1.63 5.49
CA PRO A 141 -10.44 2.07 5.48
C PRO A 141 -9.84 2.07 6.88
N LEU A 142 -8.52 1.86 6.99
CA LEU A 142 -7.84 1.83 8.30
C LEU A 142 -7.62 3.23 8.89
N LEU A 143 -7.54 4.27 8.05
CA LEU A 143 -7.50 5.65 8.52
C LEU A 143 -8.89 6.00 9.09
N ASN A 144 -8.97 6.09 10.42
CA ASN A 144 -10.22 6.41 11.10
C ASN A 144 -10.44 7.92 11.05
N THR A 145 -11.68 8.38 10.81
CA THR A 145 -12.02 9.82 10.79
C THR A 145 -11.71 10.53 12.11
N ALA A 146 -11.64 9.79 13.22
CA ALA A 146 -11.19 10.30 14.51
C ALA A 146 -9.70 10.71 14.55
N ASP A 147 -8.88 10.23 13.60
CA ASP A 147 -7.46 10.58 13.47
C ASP A 147 -7.22 11.94 12.78
N GLU A 148 -8.28 12.72 12.53
CA GLU A 148 -8.25 13.97 11.76
C GLU A 148 -7.51 13.79 10.44
N ILE A 149 -8.19 13.25 9.43
CA ILE A 149 -7.58 12.87 8.15
C ILE A 149 -7.49 14.08 7.22
N GLY A 150 -6.34 14.29 6.60
CA GLY A 150 -6.14 15.25 5.52
C GLY A 150 -5.73 14.55 4.22
N ASN A 151 -5.46 15.34 3.19
CA ASN A 151 -4.93 14.79 1.94
C ASN A 151 -3.99 15.75 1.22
N VAL A 152 -3.07 15.18 0.45
CA VAL A 152 -2.24 15.90 -0.51
C VAL A 152 -2.64 15.45 -1.91
N THR A 153 -2.88 16.41 -2.79
CA THR A 153 -3.23 16.13 -4.19
C THR A 153 -2.09 16.58 -5.08
N PHE A 154 -1.35 15.63 -5.63
CA PHE A 154 -0.30 15.90 -6.60
C PHE A 154 -0.88 15.91 -8.01
N TYR A 155 -0.51 16.91 -8.80
CA TYR A 155 -0.92 17.04 -10.20
C TYR A 155 0.21 17.64 -11.03
N SER A 156 0.12 17.64 -12.35
CA SER A 156 1.13 18.29 -13.19
C SER A 156 0.52 18.85 -14.47
N ASN A 157 0.85 20.11 -14.77
CA ASN A 157 0.48 20.75 -16.04
C ASN A 157 1.57 20.61 -17.11
N GLU A 158 2.60 19.79 -16.88
CA GLU A 158 3.70 19.63 -17.82
C GLU A 158 3.25 19.06 -19.17
N ASN A 159 3.89 19.55 -20.23
CA ASN A 159 3.71 18.99 -21.56
C ASN A 159 4.47 17.65 -21.68
N LYS A 160 3.90 16.70 -22.42
CA LYS A 160 4.46 15.34 -22.66
C LYS A 160 4.61 14.51 -21.38
N LEU A 161 3.75 14.73 -20.39
CA LEU A 161 3.74 13.95 -19.16
C LEU A 161 3.48 12.46 -19.43
N GLU A 162 2.69 12.12 -20.45
CA GLU A 162 2.37 10.74 -20.80
C GLU A 162 3.60 9.87 -21.16
N LYS A 163 4.73 10.49 -21.49
CA LYS A 163 5.97 9.78 -21.83
C LYS A 163 6.88 9.50 -20.64
N HIS A 164 6.68 10.23 -19.55
CA HIS A 164 7.60 10.27 -18.42
C HIS A 164 6.83 10.17 -17.10
N GLY A 165 6.05 11.18 -16.73
CA GLY A 165 5.35 11.16 -15.46
C GLY A 165 6.27 11.33 -14.25
N PHE A 166 5.67 11.21 -13.07
CA PHE A 166 6.32 11.39 -11.78
C PHE A 166 5.99 10.23 -10.85
N TYR A 167 7.03 9.61 -10.31
CA TYR A 167 6.90 8.74 -9.14
C TYR A 167 6.90 9.59 -7.88
N VAL A 168 5.97 9.32 -6.96
CA VAL A 168 5.85 10.03 -5.69
C VAL A 168 6.12 9.07 -4.55
N PHE A 169 7.02 9.48 -3.66
CA PHE A 169 7.43 8.73 -2.48
C PHE A 169 7.25 9.59 -1.23
N ILE A 170 7.01 8.93 -0.10
CA ILE A 170 6.99 9.54 1.22
C ILE A 170 8.14 8.97 2.05
N GLN A 171 8.88 9.83 2.74
CA GLN A 171 9.96 9.37 3.61
C GLN A 171 9.39 8.83 4.92
N ASN A 172 9.65 7.55 5.20
CA ASN A 172 9.33 6.93 6.47
C ASN A 172 10.22 7.52 7.57
N THR A 173 9.60 8.12 8.59
CA THR A 173 10.36 8.85 9.62
C THR A 173 11.20 7.95 10.51
N LYS A 174 10.82 6.67 10.64
CA LYS A 174 11.49 5.67 11.48
C LYS A 174 12.63 4.99 10.74
N SER A 175 12.38 4.44 9.55
CA SER A 175 13.42 3.72 8.79
C SER A 175 14.29 4.63 7.92
N LYS A 176 13.82 5.86 7.62
CA LYS A 176 14.41 6.81 6.66
C LYS A 176 14.30 6.41 5.19
N ASP A 177 13.70 5.26 4.90
CA ASP A 177 13.41 4.80 3.55
C ASP A 177 12.28 5.60 2.89
N TYR A 178 12.11 5.38 1.59
CA TYR A 178 11.12 6.03 0.76
C TYR A 178 10.03 5.05 0.36
N ASP A 179 8.84 5.21 0.93
CA ASP A 179 7.68 4.39 0.60
C ASP A 179 6.94 4.98 -0.61
N PHE A 180 6.64 4.13 -1.59
CA PHE A 180 5.94 4.52 -2.81
C PHE A 180 4.45 4.78 -2.53
N VAL A 181 3.96 5.97 -2.91
CA VAL A 181 2.56 6.36 -2.68
C VAL A 181 1.77 6.53 -3.98
N GLY A 182 2.44 6.57 -5.13
CA GLY A 182 1.80 6.47 -6.43
C GLY A 182 2.51 7.19 -7.57
N PHE A 183 1.88 7.15 -8.73
CA PHE A 183 2.45 7.65 -9.98
C PHE A 183 1.49 8.55 -10.75
N ILE A 184 2.00 9.62 -11.37
CA ILE A 184 1.22 10.54 -12.20
C ILE A 184 1.80 10.59 -13.61
N ASN A 185 1.00 10.28 -14.62
CA ASN A 185 1.39 10.40 -16.03
C ASN A 185 0.42 11.17 -16.92
N LYS A 186 -0.71 11.66 -16.39
CA LYS A 186 -1.65 12.46 -17.17
C LYS A 186 -1.64 13.92 -16.74
N LYS A 187 -1.64 14.79 -17.74
CA LYS A 187 -1.68 16.23 -17.55
C LYS A 187 -2.97 16.66 -16.86
N CYS A 188 -2.86 17.55 -15.89
CA CYS A 188 -3.98 18.28 -15.30
C CYS A 188 -3.57 19.74 -15.12
N SER A 189 -4.36 20.67 -15.65
CA SER A 189 -4.01 22.10 -15.68
C SER A 189 -4.44 22.87 -14.44
N ASP A 190 -5.27 22.27 -13.60
CA ASP A 190 -5.95 22.95 -12.49
C ASP A 190 -6.31 21.92 -11.43
N ALA A 191 -5.80 22.10 -10.21
CA ALA A 191 -5.99 21.18 -9.09
C ALA A 191 -7.48 20.91 -8.79
N GLU A 192 -8.35 21.92 -8.95
CA GLU A 192 -9.79 21.80 -8.67
C GLU A 192 -10.52 20.93 -9.72
N LYS A 193 -9.93 20.78 -10.90
CA LYS A 193 -10.48 19.98 -12.01
C LYS A 193 -9.83 18.61 -12.14
N CYS A 194 -8.84 18.32 -11.30
CA CYS A 194 -8.21 17.02 -11.34
C CYS A 194 -9.15 15.95 -10.76
N THR A 195 -9.03 14.77 -11.34
CA THR A 195 -9.75 13.53 -10.99
C THR A 195 -8.71 12.49 -10.56
N SER A 196 -9.16 11.35 -10.05
CA SER A 196 -8.28 10.20 -9.76
C SER A 196 -7.48 9.73 -11.00
N ASP A 197 -7.97 10.02 -12.20
CA ASP A 197 -7.35 9.56 -13.44
C ASP A 197 -6.13 10.41 -13.86
N ASN A 198 -6.01 11.64 -13.35
CA ASN A 198 -4.99 12.61 -13.75
C ASN A 198 -4.38 13.38 -12.57
N SER A 199 -4.61 12.94 -11.35
CA SER A 199 -3.92 13.38 -10.14
C SER A 199 -3.73 12.22 -9.18
N LEU A 200 -2.75 12.36 -8.30
CA LEU A 200 -2.52 11.43 -7.20
C LEU A 200 -3.00 12.06 -5.91
N LYS A 201 -4.10 11.54 -5.37
CA LYS A 201 -4.59 11.92 -4.05
C LYS A 201 -4.04 10.96 -3.00
N VAL A 202 -3.16 11.45 -2.13
CA VAL A 202 -2.61 10.69 -1.01
C VAL A 202 -3.37 11.08 0.25
N VAL A 203 -4.03 10.10 0.87
CA VAL A 203 -4.77 10.26 2.12
C VAL A 203 -3.83 9.99 3.30
N LEU A 204 -3.80 10.90 4.27
CA LEU A 204 -2.78 10.96 5.32
C LEU A 204 -3.44 11.28 6.67
N LYS A 205 -2.91 10.70 7.76
CA LYS A 205 -3.18 11.23 9.10
C LYS A 205 -2.57 12.63 9.25
N ASN A 206 -3.02 13.36 10.26
CA ASN A 206 -2.37 14.61 10.62
C ASN A 206 -0.91 14.41 11.01
N GLY A 207 -0.05 15.29 10.52
CA GLY A 207 1.39 15.17 10.74
C GLY A 207 2.23 15.98 9.77
N LYS A 208 3.55 15.85 9.93
CA LYS A 208 4.55 16.42 9.02
C LYS A 208 5.17 15.30 8.20
N TYR A 209 5.21 15.49 6.90
CA TYR A 209 5.67 14.50 5.94
C TYR A 209 6.68 15.12 4.99
N GLU A 210 7.66 14.32 4.59
CA GLU A 210 8.58 14.67 3.52
C GLU A 210 8.27 13.80 2.32
N PHE A 211 7.91 14.43 1.20
CA PHE A 211 7.67 13.76 -0.06
C PHE A 211 8.82 13.98 -1.02
N TYR A 212 9.12 12.96 -1.81
CA TYR A 212 10.08 13.02 -2.90
C TYR A 212 9.36 12.67 -4.19
N THR A 213 9.54 13.50 -5.21
CA THR A 213 9.06 13.17 -6.56
C THR A 213 10.21 12.99 -7.50
N VAL A 214 10.16 11.94 -8.30
CA VAL A 214 11.18 11.59 -9.27
C VAL A 214 10.56 11.63 -10.66
N LYS A 215 11.11 12.45 -11.57
CA LYS A 215 10.67 12.50 -12.96
C LYS A 215 11.30 11.36 -13.77
N ASP A 216 10.47 10.56 -14.42
CA ASP A 216 10.87 9.43 -15.28
C ASP A 216 11.79 9.88 -16.45
N LYS A 217 12.65 9.07 -17.07
CA LYS A 217 12.78 7.61 -17.31
C LYS A 217 13.60 6.86 -16.25
N ILE A 218 13.19 5.66 -15.80
CA ILE A 218 14.09 4.72 -15.07
C ILE A 218 15.41 4.63 -15.87
N GLN A 219 16.48 5.20 -15.31
CA GLN A 219 17.79 5.28 -15.94
C GLN A 219 18.81 4.67 -14.98
N ILE A 220 19.23 3.45 -15.30
CA ILE A 220 20.30 2.77 -14.58
C ILE A 220 21.58 3.59 -14.72
N ASN A 221 22.30 3.83 -13.61
CA ASN A 221 23.56 4.58 -13.53
C ASN A 221 23.48 6.10 -13.80
N ARG A 222 22.35 6.78 -13.52
CA ARG A 222 22.26 8.26 -13.62
C ARG A 222 21.45 8.88 -12.48
N LYS A 223 21.82 10.10 -12.09
CA LYS A 223 21.03 10.90 -11.15
C LYS A 223 19.73 11.37 -11.82
N MET A 224 18.60 10.80 -11.41
CA MET A 224 17.28 11.26 -11.84
C MET A 224 16.90 12.60 -11.18
N PRO A 225 16.19 13.50 -11.88
CA PRO A 225 15.70 14.74 -11.28
C PRO A 225 14.71 14.43 -10.16
N THR A 226 15.06 14.80 -8.94
CA THR A 226 14.22 14.67 -7.76
C THR A 226 13.82 16.03 -7.20
N ARG A 227 12.70 16.05 -6.49
CA ARG A 227 12.24 17.22 -5.73
C ARG A 227 11.70 16.80 -4.40
N LYS A 228 12.07 17.55 -3.37
CA LYS A 228 11.61 17.35 -2.00
C LYS A 228 10.51 18.35 -1.65
N TYR A 229 9.49 17.89 -0.94
CA TYR A 229 8.41 18.70 -0.41
C TYR A 229 8.20 18.39 1.07
N SER A 230 8.34 19.38 1.94
CA SER A 230 8.00 19.26 3.37
C SER A 230 6.58 19.79 3.58
N ILE A 231 5.65 18.91 3.94
CA ILE A 231 4.22 19.22 4.02
C ILE A 231 3.71 18.97 5.43
N GLU A 232 2.98 19.93 5.98
CA GLU A 232 2.20 19.75 7.20
C GLU A 232 0.73 19.49 6.83
N VAL A 233 0.22 18.31 7.16
CA VAL A 233 -1.17 17.92 6.99
C VAL A 233 -1.92 18.21 8.29
N LYS A 234 -3.01 18.97 8.16
CA LYS A 234 -3.96 19.29 9.24
C LYS A 234 -5.34 18.79 8.82
N GLY A 235 -6.17 18.45 9.80
CA GLY A 235 -7.44 17.76 9.58
C GLY A 235 -8.31 18.54 8.60
N ASP A 236 -8.99 17.81 7.72
CA ASP A 236 -9.90 18.33 6.69
C ASP A 236 -9.26 19.22 5.60
N ALA A 237 -7.96 19.50 5.67
CA ALA A 237 -7.27 20.28 4.64
C ALA A 237 -6.80 19.39 3.46
N SER A 238 -7.17 19.79 2.24
CA SER A 238 -6.53 19.32 1.02
C SER A 238 -5.40 20.28 0.63
N ARG A 239 -4.19 19.76 0.40
CA ARG A 239 -3.07 20.55 -0.11
C ARG A 239 -2.73 20.14 -1.54
N PRO A 240 -3.00 20.99 -2.54
CA PRO A 240 -2.57 20.72 -3.90
C PRO A 240 -1.09 21.01 -4.09
N ILE A 241 -0.38 20.15 -4.84
CA ILE A 241 1.02 20.32 -5.23
C ILE A 241 1.15 20.09 -6.72
N GLU A 242 1.59 21.13 -7.44
CA GLU A 242 1.98 20.99 -8.84
C GLU A 242 3.38 20.41 -8.93
N LEU A 243 3.53 19.33 -9.68
CA LEU A 243 4.78 18.71 -10.04
C LEU A 243 5.26 19.26 -11.37
N PHE A 244 6.52 19.65 -11.39
CA PHE A 244 7.19 20.16 -12.58
C PHE A 244 8.69 19.83 -12.53
N THR A 245 9.29 19.77 -13.71
CA THR A 245 10.74 19.74 -13.90
C THR A 245 11.25 21.14 -13.70
N GLY A 246 11.96 21.33 -12.61
CA GLY A 246 12.92 22.42 -12.53
C GLY A 246 14.08 21.95 -11.68
N THR A 247 15.27 22.34 -12.08
CA THR A 247 16.49 22.23 -11.29
C THR A 247 16.33 23.07 -10.01
N GLU A 248 16.77 22.54 -8.87
CA GLU A 248 17.17 23.41 -7.76
C GLU A 248 18.29 24.32 -8.29
N ASN A 249 18.12 25.64 -8.14
CA ASN A 249 19.18 26.62 -8.39
C ASN A 249 20.09 26.72 -7.16
#